data_AF-A0A559KY80-F1
#
_entry.id   AF-A0A559KY80-F1
#
_cell.length_a   1.000
_cell.length_b   1.000
_cell.length_c   1.000
_cell.angle_alpha   90.00
_cell.angle_beta   90.00
_cell.angle_gamma   90.00
#
_symmetry.space_group_name_H-M   'P 1'
#
loop_
_entity.id
_entity.type
_entity.pdbx_description
1 polymer ?
#
loop_
_entity_poly.entity_id
_entity_poly.type
_entity_poly.pdbx_seq_one_letter_code
_entity_poly.pdbx_strand_id
1 'polypeptide(L)'
;MCGGNPEHDAYGFRHFTNPGSFATYLSGGDKGRFEGFLAALFSASFTIVGPEYISMVSAEAQRPSFTIKNAFKTVYYRFCIFFIVGALAVGIVCAYNDPTLVKIYFGTGGGSGAASSPYVIAMTNLSINGLPHLVNFLILTSIFSAGNTYTYCATRALYSLSLEGHAPHFLRYCNKAGVPVYCFCVIMCFPFLSFLQVANGSAKVLGWFVSIVTGGGLITFMVMSITYINYHRACVAQGVDRKASRPYYGYFQPYGAYIALALQFVITMTYGYYAFRPEFDIEVFFQNYSMQILAVILFGGWKIFKKTRYIRPHEVDLTWERPQIDAYEATFTEPPVGFWTEMVQMVVPSFRKNRKIEEA
;
A
#
# COMPACT_ATOMS: atom_id res chain seq x y z
N MET A 1 9.05 28.54 1.61
CA MET A 1 8.43 29.13 0.41
C MET A 1 8.52 30.65 0.43
N CYS A 2 8.20 31.30 1.55
CA CYS A 2 8.14 32.76 1.67
C CYS A 2 9.31 33.40 2.47
N GLY A 3 10.51 32.81 2.48
CA GLY A 3 11.69 33.42 3.14
C GLY A 3 11.81 33.22 4.65
N GLY A 4 11.07 32.27 5.23
CA GLY A 4 11.18 31.91 6.65
C GLY A 4 12.30 30.91 6.98
N ASN A 5 13.15 30.57 6.02
CA ASN A 5 14.35 29.73 6.21
C ASN A 5 15.50 30.56 6.80
N PRO A 6 16.53 29.92 7.40
CA PRO A 6 17.70 30.60 7.95
C PRO A 6 18.43 31.51 6.95
N GLU A 7 18.36 31.19 5.65
CA GLU A 7 18.96 31.98 4.57
C GLU A 7 18.06 33.12 4.08
N HIS A 8 16.86 33.28 4.65
CA HIS A 8 15.85 34.26 4.26
C HIS A 8 15.45 34.25 2.77
N ASP A 9 15.66 33.11 2.08
CA ASP A 9 15.36 32.94 0.67
C ASP A 9 13.89 32.58 0.40
N ALA A 10 13.20 33.44 -0.34
CA ALA A 10 11.88 33.16 -0.88
C ALA A 10 11.99 32.32 -2.17
N TYR A 11 12.18 31.00 -2.00
CA TYR A 11 12.31 30.08 -3.13
C TYR A 11 11.00 29.83 -3.90
N GLY A 12 9.82 30.15 -3.36
CA GLY A 12 8.54 30.04 -4.09
C GLY A 12 8.38 28.67 -4.77
N PHE A 13 8.13 28.66 -6.08
CA PHE A 13 8.12 27.46 -6.96
C PHE A 13 9.36 27.38 -7.87
N ARG A 14 10.49 27.98 -7.47
CA ARG A 14 11.69 28.14 -8.31
C ARG A 14 12.13 26.83 -8.97
N HIS A 15 12.11 25.71 -8.23
CA HIS A 15 12.53 24.41 -8.75
C HIS A 15 11.60 23.82 -9.83
N PHE A 16 10.33 24.21 -9.87
CA PHE A 16 9.41 23.81 -10.93
C PHE A 16 9.66 24.56 -12.24
N THR A 17 10.24 25.76 -12.16
CA THR A 17 10.59 26.57 -13.34
C THR A 17 12.02 26.30 -13.82
N ASN A 18 12.97 26.19 -12.89
CA ASN A 18 14.38 25.91 -13.16
C ASN A 18 14.94 25.00 -12.05
N PRO A 19 15.29 23.73 -12.31
CA PRO A 19 15.52 23.08 -13.62
C PRO A 19 14.28 22.64 -14.42
N GLY A 20 13.09 22.69 -13.81
CA GLY A 20 11.84 22.22 -14.45
C GLY A 20 11.20 21.06 -13.68
N SER A 21 9.95 20.72 -14.01
CA SER A 21 9.20 19.66 -13.30
C SER A 21 9.47 18.23 -13.79
N PHE A 22 10.00 18.06 -15.02
CA PHE A 22 10.19 16.75 -15.64
C PHE A 22 11.66 16.49 -15.94
N ALA A 23 12.24 15.52 -15.24
CA ALA A 23 13.58 15.02 -15.48
C ALA A 23 13.59 14.06 -16.68
N THR A 24 14.66 14.07 -17.47
CA THR A 24 14.94 13.03 -18.48
C THR A 24 15.50 11.79 -17.79
N TYR A 25 15.08 10.59 -18.23
CA TYR A 25 15.54 9.32 -17.64
C TYR A 25 16.55 8.56 -18.52
N LEU A 26 16.10 7.82 -19.55
CA LEU A 26 16.97 6.98 -20.40
C LEU A 26 17.39 7.69 -21.70
N SER A 27 16.45 8.38 -22.33
CA SER A 27 16.65 9.15 -23.55
C SER A 27 16.77 10.65 -23.25
N GLY A 28 17.29 11.41 -24.21
CA GLY A 28 17.20 12.88 -24.19
C GLY A 28 15.85 13.40 -24.70
N GLY A 29 15.63 14.71 -24.55
CA GLY A 29 14.47 15.42 -25.10
C GLY A 29 13.12 15.00 -24.51
N ASP A 30 12.04 15.17 -25.29
CA ASP A 30 10.68 14.91 -24.82
C ASP A 30 10.41 13.42 -24.56
N LYS A 31 11.07 12.54 -25.31
CA LYS A 31 11.02 11.10 -25.05
C LYS A 31 11.60 10.78 -23.67
N GLY A 32 12.74 11.37 -23.32
CA GLY A 32 13.37 11.22 -22.01
C GLY A 32 12.48 11.68 -20.85
N ARG A 33 11.75 12.79 -21.05
CA ARG A 33 10.80 13.32 -20.07
C ARG A 33 9.61 12.38 -19.87
N PHE A 34 9.10 11.79 -20.94
CA PHE A 34 8.04 10.77 -20.86
C PHE A 34 8.53 9.51 -20.14
N GLU A 35 9.74 9.05 -20.42
CA GLU A 35 10.36 7.92 -19.69
C GLU A 35 10.55 8.23 -18.20
N GLY A 36 10.90 9.48 -17.85
CA GLY A 36 10.93 9.96 -16.46
C GLY A 36 9.56 9.97 -15.79
N PHE A 37 8.51 10.37 -16.51
CA PHE A 37 7.13 10.26 -16.04
C PHE A 37 6.74 8.80 -15.79
N LEU A 38 7.08 7.88 -16.69
CA LEU A 38 6.82 6.45 -16.50
C LEU A 38 7.55 5.90 -15.28
N ALA A 39 8.83 6.25 -15.07
CA ALA A 39 9.58 5.87 -13.88
C ALA A 39 8.91 6.37 -12.59
N ALA A 40 8.43 7.63 -12.59
CA ALA A 40 7.68 8.20 -11.48
C ALA A 40 6.33 7.48 -11.26
N LEU A 41 5.61 7.12 -12.33
CA LEU A 41 4.34 6.38 -12.25
C LEU A 41 4.55 4.98 -11.64
N PHE A 42 5.60 4.28 -12.03
CA PHE A 42 5.96 2.97 -11.51
C PHE A 42 6.38 3.04 -10.03
N SER A 43 7.16 4.05 -9.65
CA SER A 43 7.49 4.31 -8.25
C SER A 43 6.26 4.70 -7.43
N ALA A 44 5.35 5.51 -7.97
CA ALA A 44 4.10 5.87 -7.30
C ALA A 44 3.20 4.66 -7.08
N SER A 45 3.20 3.68 -8.00
CA SER A 45 2.43 2.43 -7.87
C SER A 45 2.86 1.61 -6.65
N PHE A 46 4.14 1.65 -6.28
CA PHE A 46 4.64 1.05 -5.03
C PHE A 46 4.11 1.75 -3.78
N THR A 47 3.95 3.08 -3.84
CA THR A 47 3.59 3.86 -2.64
C THR A 47 2.14 3.69 -2.20
N ILE A 48 1.24 3.37 -3.14
CA ILE A 48 -0.21 3.26 -2.87
C ILE A 48 -0.54 1.80 -2.52
N VAL A 49 -0.20 1.41 -1.29
CA VAL A 49 -0.44 0.08 -0.71
C VAL A 49 -1.05 0.24 0.68
N GLY A 50 -1.83 -0.74 1.15
CA GLY A 50 -2.33 -0.79 2.51
C GLY A 50 -3.83 -0.64 2.75
N PRO A 51 -4.68 -0.06 1.86
CA PRO A 51 -6.12 -0.09 2.05
C PRO A 51 -6.67 -1.51 2.19
N GLU A 52 -6.08 -2.47 1.49
CA GLU A 52 -6.41 -3.89 1.58
C GLU A 52 -6.17 -4.47 2.97
N TYR A 53 -5.23 -3.93 3.75
CA TYR A 53 -4.98 -4.40 5.13
C TYR A 53 -6.10 -4.06 6.10
N ILE A 54 -6.87 -3.00 5.82
CA ILE A 54 -8.07 -2.67 6.61
C ILE A 54 -9.09 -3.81 6.53
N SER A 55 -9.16 -4.50 5.38
CA SER A 55 -10.08 -5.63 5.22
C SER A 55 -9.70 -6.81 6.12
N MET A 56 -8.43 -7.03 6.43
CA MET A 56 -8.00 -8.10 7.35
C MET A 56 -8.43 -7.84 8.79
N VAL A 57 -8.51 -6.59 9.21
CA VAL A 57 -8.95 -6.20 10.56
C VAL A 57 -10.47 -6.25 10.69
N SER A 58 -11.21 -6.42 9.58
CA SER A 58 -12.68 -6.47 9.61
C SER A 58 -13.22 -7.59 10.49
N ALA A 59 -12.53 -8.74 10.56
CA ALA A 59 -12.90 -9.86 11.42
C ALA A 59 -12.72 -9.58 12.93
N GLU A 60 -11.99 -8.52 13.29
CA GLU A 60 -11.68 -8.15 14.67
C GLU A 60 -12.36 -6.85 15.11
N ALA A 61 -13.07 -6.18 14.20
CA ALA A 61 -13.78 -4.95 14.49
C ALA A 61 -15.06 -5.26 15.28
N GLN A 62 -15.36 -4.48 16.31
CA GLN A 62 -16.59 -4.65 17.10
C GLN A 62 -17.86 -4.36 16.29
N ARG A 63 -17.81 -3.41 15.35
CA ARG A 63 -18.92 -3.05 14.46
C ARG A 63 -18.41 -2.95 13.01
N PRO A 64 -18.14 -4.08 12.34
CA PRO A 64 -17.47 -4.08 11.05
C PRO A 64 -18.20 -3.24 9.99
N SER A 65 -19.53 -3.27 9.93
CA SER A 65 -20.31 -2.56 8.90
C SER A 65 -20.15 -1.04 8.98
N PHE A 66 -19.99 -0.49 10.19
CA PHE A 66 -19.81 0.94 10.43
C PHE A 66 -18.32 1.33 10.41
N THR A 67 -17.50 0.64 11.20
CA THR A 67 -16.10 1.02 11.42
C THR A 67 -15.26 0.86 10.17
N ILE A 68 -15.41 -0.26 9.44
CA ILE A 68 -14.63 -0.54 8.23
C ILE A 68 -15.03 0.42 7.10
N LYS A 69 -16.32 0.69 6.94
CA LYS A 69 -16.83 1.68 5.98
C LYS A 69 -16.21 3.05 6.22
N ASN A 70 -16.19 3.53 7.46
CA ASN A 70 -15.62 4.83 7.80
C ASN A 70 -14.10 4.82 7.61
N ALA A 71 -13.41 3.75 8.02
CA ALA A 71 -11.98 3.59 7.80
C ALA A 71 -11.62 3.74 6.31
N PHE A 72 -12.28 3.01 5.40
CA PHE A 72 -12.04 3.13 3.95
C PHE A 72 -12.32 4.53 3.41
N LYS A 73 -13.41 5.18 3.83
CA LYS A 73 -13.70 6.57 3.43
C LYS A 73 -12.59 7.52 3.84
N THR A 74 -12.00 7.30 5.02
CA THR A 74 -10.92 8.17 5.50
C THR A 74 -9.62 8.00 4.73
N VAL A 75 -9.32 6.79 4.28
CA VAL A 75 -8.10 6.51 3.52
C VAL A 75 -8.06 7.30 2.21
N TYR A 76 -9.18 7.46 1.50
CA TYR A 76 -9.21 8.18 0.22
C TYR A 76 -8.69 9.61 0.34
N TYR A 77 -9.23 10.40 1.28
CA TYR A 77 -8.77 11.78 1.44
C TYR A 77 -7.35 11.84 2.01
N ARG A 78 -6.97 10.89 2.86
CA ARG A 78 -5.60 10.84 3.42
C ARG A 78 -4.57 10.58 2.32
N PHE A 79 -4.86 9.69 1.38
CA PHE A 79 -4.00 9.47 0.22
C PHE A 79 -3.92 10.73 -0.65
N CYS A 80 -5.06 11.34 -0.98
CA CYS A 80 -5.05 12.58 -1.75
C CYS A 80 -4.24 13.69 -1.08
N ILE A 81 -4.44 13.93 0.22
CA ILE A 81 -3.74 15.01 0.93
C ILE A 81 -2.27 14.64 1.14
N PHE A 82 -1.94 13.55 1.82
CA PHE A 82 -0.56 13.28 2.23
C PHE A 82 0.36 12.94 1.06
N PHE A 83 -0.14 12.28 0.01
CA PHE A 83 0.71 11.87 -1.11
C PHE A 83 0.87 13.01 -2.11
N ILE A 84 -0.22 13.70 -2.48
CA ILE A 84 -0.15 14.79 -3.47
C ILE A 84 0.49 16.03 -2.83
N VAL A 85 0.03 16.46 -1.66
CA VAL A 85 0.59 17.64 -0.98
C VAL A 85 2.02 17.35 -0.49
N GLY A 86 2.29 16.13 -0.03
CA GLY A 86 3.64 15.72 0.35
C GLY A 86 4.61 15.76 -0.83
N ALA A 87 4.26 15.15 -1.96
CA ALA A 87 5.08 15.18 -3.17
C ALA A 87 5.29 16.62 -3.68
N LEU A 88 4.23 17.44 -3.66
CA LEU A 88 4.30 18.85 -4.01
C LEU A 88 5.26 19.62 -3.08
N ALA A 89 5.12 19.43 -1.76
CA ALA A 89 5.98 20.08 -0.77
C ALA A 89 7.45 19.71 -0.97
N VAL A 90 7.78 18.43 -1.17
CA VAL A 90 9.16 18.00 -1.47
C VAL A 90 9.68 18.65 -2.74
N GLY A 91 8.92 18.61 -3.83
CA GLY A 91 9.34 19.17 -5.11
C GLY A 91 9.57 20.68 -5.05
N ILE A 92 8.91 21.38 -4.12
CA ILE A 92 9.10 22.82 -3.93
C ILE A 92 10.39 23.12 -3.17
N VAL A 93 10.78 22.27 -2.21
CA VAL A 93 11.94 22.53 -1.33
C VAL A 93 13.22 21.88 -1.85
N CYS A 94 13.14 20.86 -2.71
CA CYS A 94 14.28 20.15 -3.26
C CYS A 94 14.16 20.00 -4.79
N ALA A 95 15.17 20.45 -5.53
CA ALA A 95 15.24 20.27 -6.98
C ALA A 95 15.54 18.80 -7.33
N TYR A 96 14.95 18.31 -8.42
CA TYR A 96 15.20 16.92 -8.85
C TYR A 96 16.68 16.66 -9.23
N ASN A 97 17.43 17.71 -9.58
CA ASN A 97 18.83 17.65 -9.98
C ASN A 97 19.81 17.98 -8.84
N ASP A 98 19.34 18.01 -7.59
CA ASP A 98 20.21 18.21 -6.44
C ASP A 98 21.37 17.18 -6.44
N PRO A 99 22.65 17.60 -6.32
CA PRO A 99 23.79 16.69 -6.43
C PRO A 99 23.77 15.56 -5.40
N THR A 100 23.26 15.80 -4.20
CA THR A 100 23.14 14.79 -3.15
C THR A 100 22.05 13.77 -3.51
N LEU A 101 20.90 14.26 -3.97
CA LEU A 101 19.78 13.41 -4.42
C LEU A 101 20.19 12.52 -5.60
N VAL A 102 20.86 13.08 -6.61
CA VAL A 102 21.34 12.36 -7.80
C VAL A 102 22.36 11.29 -7.41
N LYS A 103 23.34 11.61 -6.55
CA LYS A 103 24.35 10.64 -6.08
C LYS A 103 23.72 9.45 -5.36
N ILE A 104 22.70 9.70 -4.55
CA ILE A 104 21.97 8.65 -3.83
C ILE A 104 21.17 7.80 -4.80
N TYR A 105 20.40 8.42 -5.71
CA TYR A 105 19.55 7.71 -6.65
C TYR A 105 20.34 6.80 -7.60
N PHE A 106 21.47 7.28 -8.11
CA PHE A 106 22.35 6.51 -8.99
C PHE A 106 23.41 5.66 -8.25
N GLY A 107 23.32 5.54 -6.92
CA GLY A 107 24.16 4.63 -6.13
C GLY A 107 25.64 4.99 -6.07
N THR A 108 26.02 6.23 -6.39
CA THR A 108 27.40 6.74 -6.28
C THR A 108 27.69 7.41 -4.94
N GLY A 109 26.68 7.58 -4.08
CA GLY A 109 26.78 8.12 -2.72
C GLY A 109 26.58 7.05 -1.64
N GLY A 110 27.42 7.07 -0.60
CA GLY A 110 27.39 6.15 0.55
C GLY A 110 26.29 6.41 1.58
N GLY A 111 25.07 6.75 1.13
CA GLY A 111 23.95 7.06 2.02
C GLY A 111 22.72 6.24 1.63
N SER A 112 22.47 5.15 2.35
CA SER A 112 21.26 4.34 2.23
C SER A 112 20.51 4.35 3.56
N GLY A 113 19.44 5.15 3.65
CA GLY A 113 18.58 5.17 4.83
C GLY A 113 17.73 6.43 4.95
N ALA A 114 17.34 6.79 6.17
CA ALA A 114 16.56 8.00 6.45
C ALA A 114 17.27 9.30 6.02
N ALA A 115 18.60 9.32 6.08
CA ALA A 115 19.44 10.43 5.62
C ALA A 115 19.33 10.70 4.11
N SER A 116 18.83 9.73 3.35
CA SER A 116 18.62 9.83 1.91
C SER A 116 17.28 10.48 1.55
N SER A 117 16.45 10.80 2.54
CA SER A 117 15.14 11.41 2.33
C SER A 117 15.29 12.81 1.72
N PRO A 118 14.57 13.14 0.63
CA PRO A 118 14.56 14.48 0.06
C PRO A 118 14.22 15.58 1.07
N TYR A 119 13.38 15.28 2.07
CA TYR A 119 13.09 16.22 3.16
C TYR A 119 14.30 16.51 4.02
N VAL A 120 15.12 15.49 4.32
CA VAL A 120 16.33 15.62 5.15
C VAL A 120 17.43 16.34 4.37
N ILE A 121 17.57 16.02 3.08
CA ILE A 121 18.48 16.71 2.16
C ILE A 121 18.12 18.19 2.10
N ALA A 122 16.84 18.51 1.90
CA ALA A 122 16.36 19.88 1.84
C ALA A 122 16.61 20.68 3.14
N MET A 123 16.37 20.07 4.30
CA MET A 123 16.67 20.70 5.60
C MET A 123 18.16 20.95 5.80
N THR A 124 18.99 20.04 5.30
CA THR A 124 20.45 20.17 5.35
C THR A 124 20.92 21.30 4.43
N ASN A 125 20.40 21.36 3.20
CA ASN A 125 20.70 22.42 2.24
C ASN A 125 20.31 23.80 2.77
N LEU A 126 19.20 23.90 3.50
CA LEU A 126 18.72 25.15 4.12
C LEU A 126 19.41 25.47 5.46
N SER A 127 20.45 24.73 5.85
CA SER A 127 21.21 24.91 7.09
C SER A 127 20.34 24.88 8.37
N ILE A 128 19.27 24.07 8.40
CA ILE A 128 18.39 23.94 9.57
C ILE A 128 19.01 22.94 10.55
N ASN A 129 19.47 23.43 11.70
CA ASN A 129 20.07 22.60 12.74
C ASN A 129 19.01 21.82 13.54
N GLY A 130 19.32 20.58 13.92
CA GLY A 130 18.47 19.73 14.80
C GLY A 130 17.27 19.07 14.12
N LEU A 131 16.57 19.77 13.21
CA LEU A 131 15.40 19.24 12.52
C LEU A 131 15.68 17.96 11.69
N PRO A 132 16.80 17.83 10.96
CA PRO A 132 17.18 16.59 10.28
C PRO A 132 17.22 15.37 11.21
N HIS A 133 17.74 15.52 12.43
CA HIS A 133 17.84 14.42 13.39
C HIS A 133 16.47 14.00 13.92
N LEU A 134 15.59 14.96 14.21
CA LEU A 134 14.21 14.69 14.63
C LEU A 134 13.45 13.94 13.53
N VAL A 135 13.54 14.41 12.29
CA VAL A 135 12.86 13.77 11.15
C VAL A 135 13.41 12.37 10.91
N ASN A 136 14.73 12.18 10.97
CA ASN A 136 15.32 10.85 10.87
C ASN A 136 14.82 9.90 11.97
N PHE A 137 14.74 10.36 13.22
CA PHE A 137 14.17 9.58 14.32
C PHE A 137 12.71 9.21 14.06
N LEU A 138 11.88 10.16 13.64
CA LEU A 138 10.47 9.91 13.32
C LEU A 138 10.32 8.92 12.15
N ILE A 139 11.12 9.06 11.09
CA ILE A 139 11.12 8.11 9.95
C ILE A 139 11.48 6.70 10.44
N LEU A 140 12.49 6.55 11.30
CA LEU A 140 12.88 5.24 11.85
C LEU A 140 11.75 4.61 12.67
N THR A 141 11.09 5.38 13.55
CA THR A 141 9.95 4.87 14.32
C THR A 141 8.78 4.47 13.40
N SER A 142 8.54 5.23 12.33
CA SER A 142 7.51 4.93 11.33
C SER A 142 7.83 3.65 10.56
N ILE A 143 9.08 3.45 10.14
CA ILE A 143 9.52 2.23 9.42
C ILE A 143 9.34 1.01 10.32
N PHE A 144 9.72 1.11 11.60
CA PHE A 144 9.55 0.02 12.56
C PHE A 144 8.06 -0.33 12.76
N SER A 145 7.21 0.69 12.93
CA SER A 145 5.76 0.50 13.03
C SER A 145 5.18 -0.16 11.77
N ALA A 146 5.59 0.29 10.59
CA ALA A 146 5.15 -0.31 9.32
C ALA A 146 5.58 -1.78 9.23
N GLY A 147 6.83 -2.09 9.57
CA GLY A 147 7.35 -3.46 9.62
C GLY A 147 6.49 -4.38 10.49
N ASN A 148 6.11 -3.94 11.69
CA ASN A 148 5.22 -4.70 12.56
C ASN A 148 3.85 -4.98 11.91
N THR A 149 3.24 -3.98 11.26
CA THR A 149 1.97 -4.16 10.54
C THR A 149 2.11 -5.15 9.38
N TYR A 150 3.19 -5.09 8.59
CA TYR A 150 3.42 -6.03 7.50
C TYR A 150 3.63 -7.46 8.00
N THR A 151 4.38 -7.66 9.09
CA THR A 151 4.55 -8.99 9.70
C THR A 151 3.22 -9.54 10.20
N TYR A 152 2.39 -8.71 10.85
CA TYR A 152 1.04 -9.07 11.27
C TYR A 152 0.18 -9.53 10.08
N CYS A 153 0.13 -8.71 9.03
CA CYS A 153 -0.67 -8.97 7.82
C CYS A 153 -0.21 -10.25 7.10
N ALA A 154 1.09 -10.42 6.90
CA ALA A 154 1.64 -11.60 6.22
C ALA A 154 1.39 -12.90 6.99
N THR A 155 1.51 -12.83 8.33
CA THR A 155 1.23 -13.97 9.21
C THR A 155 -0.24 -14.39 9.12
N ARG A 156 -1.17 -13.42 9.13
CA ARG A 156 -2.61 -13.68 8.98
C ARG A 156 -2.97 -14.20 7.59
N ALA A 157 -2.40 -13.63 6.53
CA ALA A 157 -2.64 -14.09 5.17
C ALA A 157 -2.21 -15.56 4.99
N LEU A 158 -1.03 -15.94 5.49
CA LEU A 158 -0.56 -17.32 5.43
C LEU A 158 -1.43 -18.27 6.27
N TYR A 159 -1.90 -17.80 7.42
CA TYR A 159 -2.83 -18.56 8.25
C TYR A 159 -4.17 -18.80 7.55
N SER A 160 -4.79 -17.76 6.97
CA SER A 160 -6.03 -17.88 6.19
C SER A 160 -5.87 -18.84 5.01
N LEU A 161 -4.75 -18.73 4.29
CA LEU A 161 -4.41 -19.64 3.19
C LEU A 161 -4.32 -21.09 3.68
N SER A 162 -3.77 -21.30 4.88
CA SER A 162 -3.69 -22.62 5.49
C SER A 162 -5.08 -23.16 5.83
N LEU A 163 -5.99 -22.36 6.40
CA LEU A 163 -7.37 -22.75 6.75
C LEU A 163 -8.18 -23.19 5.53
N GLU A 164 -8.04 -22.50 4.41
CA GLU A 164 -8.68 -22.83 3.13
C GLU A 164 -8.06 -24.05 2.43
N GLY A 165 -6.96 -24.59 2.96
CA GLY A 165 -6.27 -25.77 2.42
C GLY A 165 -5.34 -25.45 1.25
N HIS A 166 -5.04 -24.17 1.04
CA HIS A 166 -4.08 -23.67 0.05
C HIS A 166 -2.62 -23.68 0.56
N ALA A 167 -2.41 -23.83 1.87
CA ALA A 167 -1.10 -24.02 2.50
C ALA A 167 -1.08 -25.25 3.45
N PRO A 168 0.11 -25.76 3.81
CA PRO A 168 0.25 -26.95 4.66
C PRO A 168 -0.52 -26.87 5.99
N HIS A 169 -1.14 -27.98 6.40
CA HIS A 169 -2.02 -28.03 7.57
C HIS A 169 -1.34 -27.64 8.89
N PHE A 170 -0.04 -27.92 9.05
CA PHE A 170 0.68 -27.60 10.29
C PHE A 170 0.70 -26.08 10.58
N LEU A 171 0.57 -25.24 9.55
CA LEU A 171 0.54 -23.78 9.70
C LEU A 171 -0.73 -23.26 10.39
N ARG A 172 -1.79 -24.09 10.50
CA ARG A 172 -3.04 -23.75 11.20
C ARG A 172 -2.89 -23.75 12.73
N TYR A 173 -1.76 -24.17 13.27
CA TYR A 173 -1.58 -24.22 14.72
C TYR A 173 -1.44 -22.81 15.33
N CYS A 174 -2.29 -22.52 16.29
CA CYS A 174 -2.23 -21.32 17.12
C CYS A 174 -1.80 -21.66 18.55
N ASN A 175 -1.01 -20.79 19.18
CA ASN A 175 -0.71 -20.91 20.60
C ASN A 175 -1.93 -20.54 21.47
N LYS A 176 -1.78 -20.66 22.80
CA LYS A 176 -2.85 -20.32 23.77
C LYS A 176 -3.35 -18.87 23.68
N ALA A 177 -2.54 -17.97 23.13
CA ALA A 177 -2.90 -16.56 22.91
C ALA A 177 -3.53 -16.30 21.54
N GLY A 178 -3.78 -17.35 20.73
CA GLY A 178 -4.38 -17.22 19.39
C GLY A 178 -3.39 -16.82 18.29
N VAL A 179 -2.08 -16.85 18.56
CA VAL A 179 -1.05 -16.46 17.58
C VAL A 179 -0.61 -17.67 16.76
N PRO A 180 -0.65 -17.62 15.40
CA PRO A 180 -0.20 -18.71 14.54
C PRO A 180 1.34 -18.73 14.45
N VAL A 181 1.98 -19.39 15.42
CA VAL A 181 3.44 -19.33 15.64
C VAL A 181 4.23 -19.85 14.44
N TYR A 182 3.81 -20.95 13.81
CA TYR A 182 4.53 -21.49 12.67
C TYR A 182 4.46 -20.57 11.44
N CYS A 183 3.31 -19.92 11.20
CA CYS A 183 3.21 -18.89 10.16
C CYS A 183 4.19 -17.75 10.45
N PHE A 184 4.23 -17.27 11.70
CA PHE A 184 5.16 -16.21 12.10
C PHE A 184 6.63 -16.60 11.86
N CYS A 185 7.04 -17.82 12.24
CA CYS A 185 8.40 -18.30 12.02
C CYS A 185 8.77 -18.31 10.53
N VAL A 186 7.87 -18.78 9.65
CA VAL A 186 8.09 -18.78 8.19
C VAL A 186 8.22 -17.35 7.67
N ILE A 187 7.34 -16.44 8.09
CA ILE A 187 7.39 -15.04 7.67
C ILE A 187 8.69 -14.35 8.13
N MET A 188 9.16 -14.64 9.34
CA MET A 188 10.40 -14.06 9.89
C MET A 188 11.67 -14.50 9.16
N CYS A 189 11.63 -15.58 8.36
CA CYS A 189 12.75 -15.94 7.50
C CYS A 189 13.00 -14.92 6.37
N PHE A 190 11.95 -14.26 5.85
CA PHE A 190 12.08 -13.35 4.71
C PHE A 190 12.81 -12.03 5.03
N PRO A 191 12.57 -11.37 6.17
CA PRO A 191 13.35 -10.19 6.57
C PRO A 191 14.87 -10.42 6.62
N PHE A 192 15.34 -11.66 6.83
CA PHE A 192 16.78 -11.95 6.78
C PHE A 192 17.39 -11.76 5.39
N LEU A 193 16.59 -11.73 4.32
CA LEU A 193 17.07 -11.34 2.99
C LEU A 193 17.58 -9.89 2.96
N SER A 194 17.22 -9.05 3.93
CA SER A 194 17.79 -7.71 4.07
C SER A 194 19.31 -7.73 4.28
N PHE A 195 19.90 -8.81 4.81
CA PHE A 195 21.35 -8.96 4.96
C PHE A 195 22.11 -9.00 3.62
N LEU A 196 21.42 -9.23 2.49
CA LEU A 196 22.03 -9.09 1.16
C LEU A 196 22.63 -7.70 0.93
N GLN A 197 22.16 -6.68 1.65
CA GLN A 197 22.69 -5.32 1.56
C GLN A 197 24.16 -5.21 2.02
N VAL A 198 24.63 -6.13 2.88
CA VAL A 198 26.00 -6.13 3.38
C VAL A 198 27.00 -6.40 2.26
N ALA A 199 26.63 -7.27 1.31
CA ALA A 199 27.50 -7.66 0.20
C ALA A 199 27.30 -6.80 -1.06
N ASN A 200 26.06 -6.41 -1.36
CA ASN A 200 25.70 -5.81 -2.66
C ASN A 200 25.37 -4.31 -2.60
N GLY A 201 25.44 -3.69 -1.42
CA GLY A 201 25.02 -2.31 -1.18
C GLY A 201 23.51 -2.16 -1.04
N SER A 202 23.09 -1.33 -0.09
CA SER A 202 21.66 -1.19 0.25
C SER A 202 20.81 -0.60 -0.87
N ALA A 203 21.34 0.32 -1.69
CA ALA A 203 20.55 0.93 -2.77
C ALA A 203 20.13 -0.11 -3.81
N LYS A 204 21.05 -1.02 -4.18
CA LYS A 204 20.80 -2.10 -5.13
C LYS A 204 19.75 -3.09 -4.59
N VAL A 205 19.95 -3.57 -3.37
CA VAL A 205 19.05 -4.54 -2.72
C VAL A 205 17.67 -3.95 -2.46
N LEU A 206 17.59 -2.69 -2.04
CA LEU A 206 16.32 -1.98 -1.90
C LEU A 206 15.60 -1.88 -3.24
N GLY A 207 16.32 -1.54 -4.33
CA GLY A 207 15.77 -1.54 -5.68
C GLY A 207 15.18 -2.89 -6.07
N TRP A 208 15.87 -3.99 -5.79
CA TRP A 208 15.36 -5.34 -6.03
C TRP A 208 14.05 -5.61 -5.29
N PHE A 209 13.99 -5.33 -3.98
CA PHE A 209 12.78 -5.57 -3.19
C PHE A 209 11.63 -4.66 -3.58
N VAL A 210 11.88 -3.39 -3.86
CA VAL A 210 10.85 -2.46 -4.36
C VAL A 210 10.28 -2.99 -5.68
N SER A 211 11.13 -3.43 -6.61
CA SER A 211 10.67 -4.00 -7.89
C SER A 211 9.76 -5.21 -7.71
N ILE A 212 10.21 -6.18 -6.90
CA ILE A 212 9.49 -7.42 -6.64
C ILE A 212 8.16 -7.14 -5.94
N VAL A 213 8.15 -6.30 -4.89
CA VAL A 213 6.94 -5.97 -4.14
C VAL A 213 5.96 -5.19 -5.00
N THR A 214 6.42 -4.28 -5.85
CA THR A 214 5.53 -3.54 -6.76
C THR A 214 4.83 -4.47 -7.74
N GLY A 215 5.57 -5.41 -8.36
CA GLY A 215 4.98 -6.43 -9.23
C GLY A 215 3.93 -7.28 -8.51
N GLY A 216 4.22 -7.74 -7.30
CA GLY A 216 3.26 -8.49 -6.47
C GLY A 216 2.04 -7.66 -6.05
N GLY A 217 2.23 -6.37 -5.73
CA GLY A 217 1.16 -5.44 -5.38
C GLY A 217 0.20 -5.20 -6.55
N LEU A 218 0.74 -4.97 -7.75
CA LEU A 218 -0.06 -4.80 -8.97
C LEU A 218 -0.92 -6.03 -9.27
N ILE A 219 -0.35 -7.24 -9.15
CA ILE A 219 -1.10 -8.49 -9.32
C ILE A 219 -2.21 -8.61 -8.28
N THR A 220 -1.91 -8.29 -7.02
CA THR A 220 -2.89 -8.31 -5.93
C THR A 220 -4.08 -7.39 -6.26
N PHE A 221 -3.82 -6.17 -6.72
CA PHE A 221 -4.88 -5.23 -7.10
C PHE A 221 -5.67 -5.65 -8.36
N MET A 222 -5.01 -6.30 -9.33
CA MET A 222 -5.70 -6.88 -10.48
C MET A 222 -6.65 -8.00 -10.04
N VAL A 223 -6.19 -8.92 -9.19
CA VAL A 223 -7.02 -10.00 -8.65
C VAL A 223 -8.19 -9.44 -7.85
N MET A 224 -7.98 -8.42 -7.01
CA MET A 224 -9.07 -7.75 -6.30
C MET A 224 -10.10 -7.15 -7.26
N SER A 225 -9.66 -6.48 -8.33
CA SER A 225 -10.56 -5.91 -9.34
C SER A 225 -11.37 -6.99 -10.06
N ILE A 226 -10.73 -8.10 -10.45
CA ILE A 226 -11.40 -9.26 -11.07
C ILE A 226 -12.42 -9.87 -10.11
N THR A 227 -12.05 -10.10 -8.86
CA THR A 227 -12.94 -10.63 -7.81
C THR A 227 -14.15 -9.72 -7.61
N TYR A 228 -13.94 -8.40 -7.57
CA TYR A 228 -15.04 -7.44 -7.45
C TYR A 228 -15.98 -7.48 -8.67
N ILE A 229 -15.44 -7.54 -9.89
CA ILE A 229 -16.25 -7.66 -11.11
C ILE A 229 -17.11 -8.94 -11.07
N ASN A 230 -16.55 -10.06 -10.61
CA ASN A 230 -17.30 -11.31 -10.45
C ASN A 230 -18.37 -11.23 -9.38
N TYR A 231 -18.05 -10.62 -8.23
CA TYR A 231 -19.02 -10.33 -7.17
C TYR A 231 -20.17 -9.46 -7.69
N HIS A 232 -19.87 -8.41 -8.46
CA HIS A 232 -20.88 -7.57 -9.09
C HIS A 232 -21.79 -8.38 -10.03
N ARG A 233 -21.20 -9.22 -10.89
CA ARG A 233 -21.94 -10.09 -11.81
C ARG A 233 -22.83 -11.09 -11.07
N ALA A 234 -22.37 -11.63 -9.95
CA ALA A 234 -23.16 -12.53 -9.10
C ALA A 234 -24.35 -11.79 -8.47
N CYS A 235 -24.16 -10.58 -7.95
CA CYS A 235 -25.26 -9.78 -7.40
C CYS A 235 -26.34 -9.49 -8.45
N VAL A 236 -25.93 -9.14 -9.68
CA VAL A 236 -26.88 -8.89 -10.78
C VAL A 236 -27.61 -10.17 -11.18
N ALA A 237 -26.89 -11.30 -11.30
CA ALA A 237 -27.49 -12.58 -11.70
C ALA A 237 -28.49 -13.13 -10.67
N GLN A 238 -28.28 -12.84 -9.38
CA GLN A 238 -29.13 -13.30 -8.27
C GLN A 238 -30.15 -12.25 -7.80
N GLY A 239 -30.24 -11.09 -8.47
CA GLY A 239 -31.21 -10.05 -8.14
C GLY A 239 -30.96 -9.32 -6.80
N VAL A 240 -29.74 -9.36 -6.28
CA VAL A 240 -29.38 -8.72 -5.00
C VAL A 240 -29.21 -7.21 -5.20
N ASP A 241 -30.10 -6.41 -4.61
CA ASP A 241 -29.93 -4.96 -4.58
C ASP A 241 -28.80 -4.57 -3.62
N ARG A 242 -27.65 -4.17 -4.16
CA ARG A 242 -26.47 -3.78 -3.40
C ARG A 242 -26.67 -2.47 -2.64
N LYS A 243 -27.55 -1.57 -3.08
CA LYS A 243 -27.77 -0.28 -2.39
C LYS A 243 -28.54 -0.48 -1.10
N ALA A 244 -29.62 -1.27 -1.14
CA ALA A 244 -30.40 -1.59 0.04
C ALA A 244 -29.67 -2.60 0.94
N SER A 245 -29.02 -3.61 0.35
CA SER A 245 -28.48 -4.71 1.12
C SER A 245 -27.06 -4.51 1.63
N ARG A 246 -26.21 -3.62 1.11
CA ARG A 246 -24.79 -3.55 1.57
C ARG A 246 -24.52 -2.29 2.40
N PRO A 247 -23.74 -2.39 3.50
CA PRO A 247 -23.38 -1.22 4.31
C PRO A 247 -22.70 -0.10 3.53
N TYR A 248 -21.98 -0.48 2.47
CA TYR A 248 -21.30 0.43 1.56
C TYR A 248 -21.43 -0.03 0.10
N TYR A 249 -21.64 0.94 -0.79
CA TYR A 249 -21.50 0.77 -2.22
C TYR A 249 -20.59 1.90 -2.74
N GLY A 250 -19.65 1.55 -3.62
CA GLY A 250 -18.76 2.53 -4.24
C GLY A 250 -19.48 3.33 -5.32
N TYR A 251 -19.08 4.59 -5.49
CA TYR A 251 -19.49 5.39 -6.65
C TYR A 251 -18.87 4.82 -7.94
N PHE A 252 -19.57 5.00 -9.06
CA PHE A 252 -19.09 4.62 -10.39
C PHE A 252 -18.84 3.10 -10.61
N GLN A 253 -19.41 2.25 -9.77
CA GLN A 253 -19.31 0.79 -9.92
C GLN A 253 -20.36 0.24 -10.91
N PRO A 254 -20.00 -0.71 -11.80
CA PRO A 254 -18.74 -1.46 -11.87
C PRO A 254 -17.66 -0.84 -12.77
N TYR A 255 -17.96 0.24 -13.50
CA TYR A 255 -17.04 0.83 -14.48
C TYR A 255 -15.69 1.22 -13.88
N GLY A 256 -15.67 1.72 -12.64
CA GLY A 256 -14.45 1.99 -11.91
C GLY A 256 -13.53 0.77 -11.76
N ALA A 257 -14.08 -0.42 -11.53
CA ALA A 257 -13.29 -1.65 -11.43
C ALA A 257 -12.71 -2.09 -12.78
N TYR A 258 -13.44 -1.89 -13.88
CA TYR A 258 -12.93 -2.16 -15.23
C TYR A 258 -11.80 -1.21 -15.63
N ILE A 259 -11.95 0.09 -15.34
CA ILE A 259 -10.89 1.08 -15.62
C ILE A 259 -9.66 0.78 -14.77
N ALA A 260 -9.84 0.48 -13.48
CA ALA A 260 -8.73 0.11 -12.59
C ALA A 260 -7.99 -1.13 -13.11
N LEU A 261 -8.71 -2.18 -13.50
CA LEU A 261 -8.12 -3.39 -14.06
C LEU A 261 -7.35 -3.11 -15.36
N ALA A 262 -7.91 -2.31 -16.27
CA ALA A 262 -7.24 -1.96 -17.52
C ALA A 262 -5.95 -1.16 -17.28
N LEU A 263 -5.99 -0.16 -16.39
CA LEU A 263 -4.82 0.64 -16.03
C LEU A 263 -3.75 -0.20 -15.35
N GLN A 264 -4.12 -1.04 -14.38
CA GLN A 264 -3.19 -1.94 -13.69
C GLN A 264 -2.56 -2.94 -14.65
N PHE A 265 -3.32 -3.45 -15.61
CA PHE A 265 -2.80 -4.34 -16.65
C PHE A 265 -1.76 -3.63 -17.53
N VAL A 266 -2.07 -2.42 -18.01
CA VAL A 266 -1.11 -1.62 -18.82
C VAL A 266 0.15 -1.30 -18.03
N ILE A 267 0.02 -0.89 -16.76
CA ILE A 267 1.17 -0.62 -15.90
C ILE A 267 1.99 -1.90 -15.70
N THR A 268 1.34 -3.03 -15.40
CA THR A 268 2.06 -4.31 -15.19
C THR A 268 2.84 -4.76 -16.43
N MET A 269 2.30 -4.54 -17.63
CA MET A 269 2.97 -4.87 -18.89
C MET A 269 4.12 -3.92 -19.24
N THR A 270 4.07 -2.68 -18.75
CA THR A 270 5.07 -1.64 -19.05
C THR A 270 6.09 -1.44 -17.93
N TYR A 271 5.82 -1.93 -16.72
CA TYR A 271 6.61 -1.73 -15.49
C TYR A 271 8.11 -2.01 -15.64
N GLY A 272 8.48 -2.99 -16.46
CA GLY A 272 9.87 -3.35 -16.75
C GLY A 272 10.27 -3.14 -18.21
N TYR A 273 9.67 -2.19 -18.94
CA TYR A 273 9.93 -2.02 -20.38
C TYR A 273 11.41 -1.76 -20.70
N TYR A 274 12.14 -1.16 -19.76
CA TYR A 274 13.56 -0.84 -19.91
C TYR A 274 14.47 -2.07 -19.82
N ALA A 275 13.96 -3.24 -19.42
CA ALA A 275 14.68 -4.52 -19.55
C ALA A 275 14.93 -4.92 -21.01
N PHE A 276 14.15 -4.37 -21.95
CA PHE A 276 14.19 -4.76 -23.36
C PHE A 276 15.01 -3.81 -24.23
N ARG A 277 15.62 -2.74 -23.68
CA ARG A 277 16.37 -1.74 -24.47
C ARG A 277 17.62 -1.22 -23.76
N PRO A 278 18.71 -0.92 -24.51
CA PRO A 278 18.91 -1.20 -25.93
C PRO A 278 19.16 -2.70 -26.21
N GLU A 279 19.75 -3.39 -25.24
CA GLU A 279 19.94 -4.85 -25.22
C GLU A 279 19.05 -5.46 -24.13
N PHE A 280 18.80 -6.76 -24.22
CA PHE A 280 17.99 -7.47 -23.24
C PHE A 280 18.79 -7.70 -21.95
N ASP A 281 18.39 -7.02 -20.87
CA ASP A 281 18.98 -7.18 -19.54
C ASP A 281 18.21 -8.23 -18.74
N ILE A 282 18.86 -9.36 -18.53
CA ILE A 282 18.30 -10.51 -17.81
C ILE A 282 18.05 -10.18 -16.34
N GLU A 283 18.94 -9.42 -15.68
CA GLU A 283 18.81 -9.06 -14.27
C GLU A 283 17.56 -8.18 -14.09
N VAL A 284 17.41 -7.14 -14.92
CA VAL A 284 16.28 -6.22 -14.88
C VAL A 284 14.96 -6.90 -15.27
N PHE A 285 15.00 -7.84 -16.22
CA PHE A 285 13.82 -8.61 -16.60
C PHE A 285 13.28 -9.44 -15.43
N PHE A 286 14.13 -10.29 -14.83
CA PHE A 286 13.68 -11.12 -13.72
C PHE A 286 13.36 -10.27 -12.48
N GLN A 287 14.09 -9.19 -12.22
CA GLN A 287 13.76 -8.27 -11.13
C GLN A 287 12.33 -7.72 -11.21
N ASN A 288 11.87 -7.32 -12.41
CA ASN A 288 10.57 -6.67 -12.58
C ASN A 288 9.41 -7.62 -12.94
N TYR A 289 9.70 -8.78 -13.54
CA TYR A 289 8.69 -9.72 -14.03
C TYR A 289 8.58 -11.03 -13.24
N SER A 290 9.44 -11.27 -12.24
CA SER A 290 9.41 -12.52 -11.45
C SER A 290 8.05 -12.79 -10.80
N MET A 291 7.40 -11.77 -10.23
CA MET A 291 6.12 -11.97 -9.54
C MET A 291 4.97 -12.28 -10.50
N GLN A 292 5.01 -11.74 -11.71
CA GLN A 292 4.05 -11.97 -12.78
C GLN A 292 4.17 -13.41 -13.29
N ILE A 293 5.41 -13.86 -13.51
CA ILE A 293 5.70 -15.26 -13.88
C ILE A 293 5.24 -16.20 -12.76
N LEU A 294 5.60 -15.89 -11.51
CA LEU A 294 5.22 -16.69 -10.34
C LEU A 294 3.70 -16.77 -10.18
N ALA A 295 2.97 -15.68 -10.39
CA ALA A 295 1.51 -15.66 -10.31
C ALA A 295 0.86 -16.58 -11.35
N VAL A 296 1.35 -16.56 -12.61
CA VAL A 296 0.85 -17.46 -13.66
C VAL A 296 1.15 -18.92 -13.32
N ILE A 297 2.36 -19.22 -12.83
CA ILE A 297 2.76 -20.57 -12.43
C ILE A 297 1.92 -21.07 -11.25
N LEU A 298 1.76 -20.26 -10.20
CA LEU A 298 1.01 -20.65 -9.00
C LEU A 298 -0.48 -20.81 -9.30
N PHE A 299 -1.08 -19.87 -10.02
CA PHE A 299 -2.49 -19.94 -10.39
C PHE A 299 -2.77 -21.12 -11.34
N GLY A 300 -1.97 -21.26 -12.40
CA GLY A 300 -2.09 -22.35 -13.37
C GLY A 300 -1.80 -23.70 -12.74
N GLY A 301 -0.74 -23.81 -11.94
CA GLY A 301 -0.37 -25.00 -11.19
C GLY A 301 -1.50 -25.44 -10.25
N TRP A 302 -2.06 -24.52 -9.46
CA TRP A 302 -3.18 -24.83 -8.57
C TRP A 302 -4.40 -25.33 -9.34
N LYS A 303 -4.75 -24.67 -10.44
CA LYS A 303 -5.87 -25.06 -11.33
C LYS A 303 -5.67 -26.46 -11.92
N ILE A 304 -4.47 -26.79 -12.37
CA ILE A 304 -4.15 -28.10 -12.97
C ILE A 304 -4.14 -29.20 -11.91
N PHE A 305 -3.44 -29.00 -10.80
CA PHE A 305 -3.29 -30.03 -9.75
C PHE A 305 -4.59 -30.29 -9.00
N LYS A 306 -5.33 -29.24 -8.64
CA LYS A 306 -6.58 -29.36 -7.87
C LYS A 306 -7.83 -29.42 -8.74
N LYS A 307 -7.69 -29.32 -10.07
CA LYS A 307 -8.78 -29.39 -11.06
C LYS A 307 -9.97 -28.51 -10.68
N THR A 308 -9.71 -27.31 -10.15
CA THR A 308 -10.76 -26.42 -9.64
C THR A 308 -11.57 -25.84 -10.80
N ARG A 309 -12.88 -25.66 -10.60
CA ARG A 309 -13.79 -25.07 -11.59
C ARG A 309 -13.99 -23.58 -11.32
N TYR A 310 -14.21 -22.79 -12.36
CA TYR A 310 -14.66 -21.41 -12.20
C TYR A 310 -16.16 -21.39 -11.86
N ILE A 311 -16.52 -20.80 -10.73
CA ILE A 311 -17.88 -20.77 -10.20
C ILE A 311 -18.72 -19.82 -11.06
N ARG A 312 -19.93 -20.26 -11.47
CA ARG A 312 -20.81 -19.41 -12.27
C ARG A 312 -21.47 -18.34 -11.39
N PRO A 313 -21.84 -17.17 -11.92
CA PRO A 313 -22.41 -16.08 -11.11
C PRO A 313 -23.63 -16.44 -10.27
N HIS A 314 -24.46 -17.40 -10.70
CA HIS A 314 -25.63 -17.88 -9.95
C HIS A 314 -25.31 -18.90 -8.85
N GLU A 315 -24.11 -19.51 -8.89
CA GLU A 315 -23.63 -20.50 -7.90
C GLU A 315 -22.82 -19.83 -6.77
N VAL A 316 -22.50 -18.54 -6.88
CA VAL A 316 -21.69 -17.81 -5.89
C VAL A 316 -22.51 -17.59 -4.62
N ASP A 317 -21.96 -17.98 -3.47
CA ASP A 317 -22.57 -17.65 -2.18
C ASP A 317 -22.39 -16.15 -1.85
N LEU A 318 -23.50 -15.42 -1.78
CA LEU A 318 -23.55 -14.00 -1.41
C LEU A 318 -24.00 -13.75 0.03
N THR A 319 -24.35 -14.81 0.76
CA THR A 319 -24.92 -14.81 2.11
C THR A 319 -23.89 -15.15 3.18
N TRP A 320 -23.14 -16.24 3.04
CA TRP A 320 -22.07 -16.70 3.94
C TRP A 320 -22.31 -16.36 5.44
N GLU A 321 -21.39 -15.65 6.10
CA GLU A 321 -21.46 -15.30 7.53
C GLU A 321 -22.32 -14.07 7.84
N ARG A 322 -22.89 -13.43 6.82
CA ARG A 322 -23.57 -12.16 7.00
C ARG A 322 -24.73 -12.20 8.00
N PRO A 323 -25.63 -13.19 8.00
CA PRO A 323 -26.73 -13.22 8.98
C PRO A 323 -26.24 -13.26 10.43
N GLN A 324 -25.09 -13.89 10.69
CA GLN A 324 -24.49 -13.95 12.02
C GLN A 324 -23.90 -12.59 12.41
N ILE A 325 -23.25 -11.90 11.49
CA ILE A 325 -22.72 -10.54 11.70
C ILE A 325 -23.86 -9.55 11.92
N ASP A 326 -24.90 -9.60 11.10
CA ASP A 326 -26.07 -8.72 11.21
C ASP A 326 -26.78 -8.94 12.57
N ALA A 327 -26.92 -10.20 13.01
CA ALA A 327 -27.48 -10.53 14.33
C ALA A 327 -26.60 -10.04 15.49
N TYR A 328 -25.28 -10.17 15.38
CA TYR A 328 -24.33 -9.65 16.36
C TYR A 328 -24.37 -8.12 16.43
N GLU A 329 -24.35 -7.43 15.28
CA GLU A 329 -24.40 -5.97 15.24
C GLU A 329 -25.73 -5.43 15.80
N ALA A 330 -26.84 -6.17 15.62
CA ALA A 330 -28.14 -5.83 16.19
C ALA A 330 -28.19 -5.91 17.73
N THR A 331 -27.23 -6.59 18.38
CA THR A 331 -27.16 -6.61 19.86
C THR A 331 -26.71 -5.28 20.47
N PHE A 332 -26.08 -4.41 19.67
CA PHE A 332 -25.62 -3.11 20.14
C PHE A 332 -26.75 -2.08 20.17
N THR A 333 -27.13 -1.64 21.37
CA THR A 333 -28.18 -0.63 21.60
C THR A 333 -27.66 0.82 21.54
N GLU A 334 -26.37 1.04 21.82
CA GLU A 334 -25.77 2.38 21.81
C GLU A 334 -25.40 2.83 20.38
N PRO A 335 -25.58 4.11 20.01
CA PRO A 335 -25.17 4.61 18.70
C PRO A 335 -23.64 4.52 18.55
N PRO A 336 -23.13 4.24 17.34
CA PRO A 336 -21.69 4.16 17.12
C PRO A 336 -21.06 5.54 17.32
N VAL A 337 -20.01 5.61 18.12
CA VAL A 337 -19.23 6.84 18.34
C VAL A 337 -18.28 7.09 17.18
N GLY A 338 -18.19 8.34 16.72
CA GLY A 338 -17.25 8.73 15.68
C GLY A 338 -15.82 8.78 16.19
N PHE A 339 -14.84 8.63 15.29
CA PHE A 339 -13.41 8.64 15.62
C PHE A 339 -13.00 9.85 16.48
N TRP A 340 -13.45 11.05 16.12
CA TRP A 340 -13.11 12.27 16.86
C TRP A 340 -13.74 12.28 18.26
N THR A 341 -14.94 11.74 18.41
CA THR A 341 -15.61 11.60 19.70
C THR A 341 -14.85 10.61 20.59
N GLU A 342 -14.38 9.49 20.03
CA GLU A 342 -13.55 8.52 20.76
C GLU A 342 -12.20 9.12 21.18
N MET A 343 -11.54 9.87 20.31
CA MET A 343 -10.28 10.55 20.63
C MET A 343 -10.45 11.58 21.75
N VAL A 344 -11.51 12.38 21.68
CA VAL A 344 -11.84 13.33 22.76
C VAL A 344 -12.14 12.60 24.07
N GLN A 345 -12.86 11.48 24.03
CA GLN A 345 -13.16 10.68 25.23
C GLN A 345 -11.95 9.97 25.83
N MET A 346 -10.96 9.56 25.03
CA MET A 346 -9.69 9.00 25.52
C MET A 346 -8.83 10.05 26.20
N VAL A 347 -8.77 11.27 25.65
CA VAL A 347 -7.93 12.35 26.18
C VAL A 347 -8.62 13.12 27.32
N VAL A 348 -9.95 13.20 27.29
CA VAL A 348 -10.77 13.92 28.27
C VAL A 348 -11.82 12.95 28.87
N PRO A 349 -11.47 12.21 29.94
CA PRO A 349 -12.35 11.21 30.55
C PRO A 349 -13.67 11.79 31.11
N SER A 350 -13.72 13.09 31.41
CA SER A 350 -14.93 13.76 31.93
C SER A 350 -16.07 13.82 30.91
N PHE A 351 -15.75 13.84 29.60
CA PHE A 351 -16.76 13.80 28.53
C PHE A 351 -17.52 12.46 28.50
N ARG A 352 -16.87 11.37 28.94
CA ARG A 352 -17.48 10.04 29.06
C ARG A 352 -18.52 9.97 30.18
N LYS A 353 -18.40 10.85 31.20
CA LYS A 353 -19.29 10.88 32.37
C LYS A 353 -20.57 11.68 32.09
N ASN A 354 -20.50 12.75 31.31
CA ASN A 354 -21.67 13.58 31.00
C ASN A 354 -22.71 12.87 30.12
N ARG A 355 -22.30 12.03 29.16
CA ARG A 355 -23.27 11.30 28.31
C ARG A 355 -24.05 10.22 29.07
N LYS A 356 -23.42 9.56 30.06
CA LYS A 356 -24.12 8.60 30.95
C LYS A 356 -25.18 9.24 31.85
N ILE A 357 -25.12 10.56 32.04
CA ILE A 357 -26.09 11.32 32.84
C ILE A 357 -27.24 11.83 31.97
N GLU A 358 -27.02 12.07 30.67
CA GLU A 358 -28.08 12.43 29.71
C GLU A 358 -28.87 11.22 29.19
N GLU A 359 -28.30 10.01 29.24
CA GLU A 359 -28.94 8.75 28.81
C GLU A 359 -29.61 7.97 29.97
N ALA A 360 -29.56 8.47 31.21
CA ALA A 360 -30.22 7.93 32.40
C ALA A 360 -31.39 8.82 32.82
#